data_AF-A0A2S7D2G7-F1
#
_entry.id   AF-A0A2S7D2G7-F1
#
_cell.length_a   1.000
_cell.length_b   1.000
_cell.length_c   1.000
_cell.angle_alpha   90.00
_cell.angle_beta   90.00
_cell.angle_gamma   90.00
#
_symmetry.space_group_name_H-M   'P 1'
#
loop_
_entity.id
_entity.type
_entity.pdbx_description
1 polymer ?
#
loop_
_entity_poly.entity_id
_entity_poly.type
_entity_poly.pdbx_seq_one_letter_code
_entity_poly.pdbx_strand_id
1 'polypeptide(L)' 'MGIVNIDDDLHDQLRRACTVTSRSINAQASFWIKVGMLCEMHPDCSFQDIVAQELRAAGVRPQALRPHSAKPGRA' A
#
# COMPACT_ATOMS: atom_id res chain seq x y z
N MET A 1 0.08 -0.10 23.17
CA MET A 1 -0.68 -0.45 21.95
C MET A 1 -1.96 -1.12 22.39
N GLY A 2 -3.13 -0.62 21.99
CA GLY A 2 -4.41 -1.29 22.28
C GLY A 2 -4.48 -2.62 21.53
N ILE A 3 -4.94 -3.67 22.19
CA ILE A 3 -5.16 -4.97 21.57
C ILE A 3 -6.51 -4.89 20.85
N VAL A 4 -6.49 -4.99 19.51
CA VAL A 4 -7.71 -5.15 18.73
C VAL A 4 -7.97 -6.65 18.59
N ASN A 5 -9.11 -7.11 19.09
CA ASN A 5 -9.51 -8.50 18.92
C ASN A 5 -9.95 -8.72 17.47
N ILE A 6 -9.31 -9.65 16.78
CA ILE A 6 -9.65 -10.07 15.42
C ILE A 6 -9.87 -11.57 15.42
N ASP A 7 -10.83 -12.02 14.62
CA ASP A 7 -11.09 -13.45 14.43
C ASP A 7 -9.85 -14.16 13.84
N ASP A 8 -9.64 -15.42 14.23
CA ASP A 8 -8.44 -16.19 13.86
C ASP A 8 -8.35 -16.39 12.34
N ASP A 9 -9.46 -16.66 11.66
CA ASP A 9 -9.46 -16.84 10.21
C ASP A 9 -9.11 -15.52 9.50
N LEU A 10 -9.62 -14.40 10.00
CA LEU A 10 -9.27 -13.07 9.49
C LEU A 10 -7.80 -12.74 9.73
N HIS A 11 -7.26 -13.05 10.91
CA HIS A 11 -5.85 -12.86 11.22
C HIS A 11 -4.96 -13.64 10.25
N ASP A 12 -5.32 -14.88 9.93
CA ASP A 12 -4.60 -15.71 8.96
C ASP A 12 -4.66 -15.16 7.54
N GLN A 13 -5.82 -14.64 7.10
CA GLN A 13 -5.93 -13.97 5.81
C GLN A 13 -5.06 -12.69 5.76
N LEU A 14 -5.04 -11.90 6.84
CA LEU A 14 -4.21 -10.71 6.93
C LEU A 14 -2.71 -11.06 6.88
N ARG A 15 -2.29 -12.14 7.54
CA ARG A 15 -0.90 -12.64 7.45
C ARG A 15 -0.53 -13.01 6.01
N ARG A 16 -1.42 -13.64 5.25
CA ARG A 16 -1.20 -13.92 3.82
C ARG A 16 -1.13 -12.63 3.00
N ALA A 17 -2.02 -11.67 3.21
CA ALA A 17 -1.99 -10.41 2.49
C ALA A 17 -0.68 -9.61 2.71
N CYS A 18 -0.13 -9.67 3.92
CA CYS A 18 1.15 -9.05 4.27
C CYS A 18 2.32 -9.52 3.40
N THR A 19 2.31 -10.78 2.92
CA THR A 19 3.38 -11.30 2.05
C THR A 19 3.35 -10.66 0.66
N VAL A 20 2.16 -10.31 0.16
CA VAL A 20 1.98 -9.64 -1.13
C VAL A 20 2.30 -8.16 -1.03
N THR A 21 1.84 -7.50 0.03
CA THR A 21 2.00 -6.05 0.19
C THR A 21 3.34 -5.64 0.77
N SER A 22 4.18 -6.59 1.20
CA SER A 22 5.47 -6.35 1.85
C SER A 22 5.35 -5.45 3.09
N ARG A 23 4.31 -5.66 3.91
CA ARG A 23 4.05 -4.90 5.15
C ARG A 23 3.87 -5.83 6.34
N SER A 24 4.18 -5.38 7.55
CA SER A 24 3.79 -6.11 8.77
C SER A 24 2.28 -6.00 9.01
N ILE A 25 1.73 -6.88 9.84
CA ILE A 25 0.29 -6.86 10.16
C ILE A 25 -0.15 -5.53 10.80
N ASN A 26 0.68 -4.98 11.69
CA ASN A 26 0.42 -3.67 12.29
C ASN A 26 0.48 -2.55 11.24
N ALA A 27 1.43 -2.62 10.30
CA ALA A 27 1.50 -1.64 9.21
C ALA A 27 0.29 -1.76 8.27
N GLN A 28 -0.23 -2.97 8.04
CA GLN A 28 -1.43 -3.21 7.25
C GLN A 28 -2.69 -2.65 7.95
N ALA A 29 -2.80 -2.84 9.27
CA ALA A 29 -3.88 -2.26 10.07
C ALA A 29 -3.84 -0.73 10.08
N SER A 30 -2.67 -0.14 10.37
CA SER A 30 -2.51 1.32 10.35
C SER A 30 -2.80 1.93 8.98
N PHE A 31 -2.39 1.25 7.90
CA PHE A 31 -2.70 1.67 6.54
C PHE A 31 -4.21 1.73 6.30
N TRP A 32 -4.93 0.64 6.59
CA TRP A 32 -6.37 0.58 6.34
C TRP A 32 -7.20 1.49 7.26
N ILE A 33 -6.79 1.67 8.52
CA ILE A 33 -7.44 2.66 9.42
C ILE A 33 -7.29 4.07 8.84
N LYS A 34 -6.09 4.45 8.41
CA LYS A 34 -5.85 5.78 7.80
C LYS A 34 -6.65 5.95 6.51
N VAL A 35 -6.61 4.96 5.63
CA VAL A 35 -7.34 4.99 4.35
C VAL A 35 -8.84 5.09 4.57
N GLY A 36 -9.41 4.27 5.48
CA GLY A 36 -10.83 4.32 5.80
C GLY A 36 -11.25 5.71 6.28
N MET A 37 -10.50 6.30 7.20
CA MET A 37 -10.75 7.68 7.66
C MET A 37 -10.67 8.71 6.52
N LEU A 38 -9.70 8.57 5.60
CA LEU A 38 -9.59 9.47 4.44
C LEU A 38 -10.77 9.31 3.47
N CYS A 39 -11.26 8.09 3.24
CA CYS A 39 -12.45 7.84 2.43
C CYS A 39 -13.70 8.51 3.04
N GLU A 40 -13.86 8.45 4.36
CA GLU A 40 -14.98 9.12 5.06
C GLU A 40 -14.89 10.65 4.97
N MET A 41 -13.69 11.21 5.01
CA MET A 41 -13.48 12.67 4.91
C MET A 41 -13.54 13.20 3.47
N HIS A 42 -13.30 12.34 2.47
CA HIS A 42 -13.26 12.68 1.05
C HIS A 42 -14.12 11.70 0.23
N PRO A 43 -15.45 11.73 0.41
CA PRO A 43 -16.36 10.74 -0.19
C PRO A 43 -16.44 10.79 -1.72
N ASP A 44 -15.97 11.89 -2.32
CA ASP A 44 -15.89 12.11 -3.76
C ASP A 44 -14.60 11.58 -4.39
N CYS A 45 -13.59 11.23 -3.57
CA CYS A 45 -12.30 10.73 -4.03
C CYS A 45 -12.29 9.19 -4.06
N SER A 46 -11.70 8.61 -5.10
CA SER A 46 -11.45 7.18 -5.13
C SER A 46 -10.30 6.78 -4.19
N PHE A 47 -10.23 5.50 -3.82
CA PHE A 47 -9.07 4.96 -3.10
C PHE A 47 -7.74 5.29 -3.78
N GLN A 48 -7.70 5.20 -5.12
CA GLN A 48 -6.53 5.47 -5.94
C GLN A 48 -6.11 6.94 -5.84
N ASP A 49 -7.08 7.86 -5.83
CA ASP A 49 -6.82 9.30 -5.66
C ASP A 49 -6.23 9.60 -4.29
N ILE A 50 -6.82 9.01 -3.24
CA ILE A 50 -6.34 9.13 -1.86
C ILE A 50 -4.89 8.64 -1.76
N VAL A 51 -4.60 7.43 -2.24
CA VAL A 51 -3.24 6.87 -2.19
C VAL A 51 -2.26 7.72 -2.99
N ALA A 52 -2.64 8.19 -4.16
CA ALA A 52 -1.78 9.04 -4.98
C ALA A 52 -1.49 10.39 -4.31
N GLN A 53 -2.49 10.99 -3.66
CA GLN A 53 -2.33 12.22 -2.89
C GLN A 53 -1.39 12.02 -1.70
N GLU A 54 -1.57 10.94 -0.93
CA GLU A 54 -0.72 10.61 0.21
C GLU A 54 0.74 10.36 -0.18
N LEU A 55 0.97 9.65 -1.29
CA LEU A 55 2.31 9.44 -1.84
C LEU A 55 2.97 10.76 -2.27
N ARG A 56 2.21 11.64 -2.95
CA ARG A 56 2.71 12.97 -3.34
C ARG A 56 3.02 13.84 -2.11
N ALA A 57 2.15 13.84 -1.11
CA ALA A 57 2.35 14.57 0.14
C ALA A 57 3.58 14.09 0.91
N ALA A 58 3.88 12.79 0.85
CA ALA A 58 5.11 12.20 1.38
C ALA A 58 6.37 12.46 0.53
N GLY A 59 6.24 13.18 -0.60
CA GLY A 59 7.35 13.48 -1.50
C GLY A 59 7.82 12.29 -2.34
N VAL A 60 7.04 11.20 -2.40
CA VAL A 60 7.34 10.05 -3.25
C VAL A 60 7.14 10.47 -4.71
N ARG A 61 8.23 10.36 -5.48
CA ARG A 61 8.22 10.67 -6.91
C ARG A 61 8.25 9.38 -7.72
N PRO A 62 7.41 9.22 -8.75
CA PRO A 62 7.50 8.07 -9.64
C PRO A 62 8.87 8.10 -10.32
N GLN A 63 9.62 6.99 -10.19
CA GLN A 63 10.87 6.85 -10.90
C GLN A 63 10.59 6.25 -12.27
N ALA A 64 11.05 6.90 -13.33
CA ALA A 64 10.93 6.35 -14.67
C ALA A 64 11.67 5.00 -14.73
N LEU A 65 10.93 3.94 -15.08
CA LEU A 65 11.52 2.64 -15.37
C LEU A 65 12.43 2.83 -16.59
N ARG A 66 13.75 2.73 -16.40
CA ARG A 66 14.68 2.78 -17.52
C ARG A 66 14.43 1.53 -18.38
N PRO A 67 14.17 1.65 -19.69
CA PRO A 67 14.13 0.47 -20.54
C PRO A 67 15.48 -0.24 -20.45
N HIS A 68 15.44 -1.55 -20.24
CA HIS A 68 16.64 -2.38 -20.23
C HIS A 68 17.32 -2.25 -21.59
N SER A 69 18.51 -1.65 -21.63
CA SER A 69 19.29 -1.57 -22.87
C SER A 69 19.68 -2.99 -23.28
N ALA A 70 19.10 -3.45 -24.40
CA ALA A 70 19.52 -4.70 -25.03
C ALA A 70 21.03 -4.62 -25.31
N LYS A 71 21.80 -5.60 -24.82
CA LYS A 71 23.22 -5.71 -25.14
C LYS A 71 23.35 -5.85 -26.67
N PRO A 72 24.17 -5.04 -27.35
CA PRO A 72 24.45 -5.28 -28.76
C PRO A 72 25.14 -6.65 -28.88
N GLY A 73 24.59 -7.52 -29.72
CA GLY A 73 25.15 -8.83 -29.99
C GLY A 73 26.61 -8.73 -30.40
N ARG A 74 27.47 -9.57 -29.80
CA ARG A 74 28.83 -9.76 -30.30
C ARG A 74 28.73 -10.38 -31.70
N ALA A 75 29.32 -9.70 -32.67
CA ALA A 75 29.60 -10.21 -34.01
C ALA A 75 30.50 -11.44 -33.96
#